data_AF-A0A7X4IZ83-F1
#
_entry.id   AF-A0A7X4IZ83-F1
#
_cell.length_a   1.000
_cell.length_b   1.000
_cell.length_c   1.000
_cell.angle_alpha   90.00
_cell.angle_beta   90.00
_cell.angle_gamma   90.00
#
_symmetry.space_group_name_H-M   'P 1'
#
loop_
_entity.id
_entity.type
_entity.pdbx_description
1 polymer ?
#
loop_
_entity_poly.entity_id
_entity_poly.type
_entity_poly.pdbx_seq_one_letter_code
_entity_poly.pdbx_strand_id
1 'polypeptide(L)'
;PVYHQTIVPTVQDSFPASQEVVPWFEGMTEDDVFFRFARTVLPIGEMEVTIHEPYRTSVDLRTEVGWNLWLREIEAVWVMEGRRGYYYGATVLPPRSRWGGLGYLWTPVSVGRNSRQTYAHEVGHNMNLYHINCGSPGNPDANYPHDPETLGSWGFDVAAGAILHPRQYKDLMSYCDPAWVSDYSFRRAVNRRLAVERSPSRDLWQALPVESTLMLWGGVLNGELDLEPAFAIEARPRLPERGGPYRLEGLGPDGELRFGFDFTPRPVDHGRGAHFHFNVPYDPATDGVLARVVLSGPEGEFTLGPASTSPMAIIFNRDSGQVRAIVRGWQGEATAAGGDGPRILVSDGLPWTVR
;
A
#
# COMPACT_ATOMS: atom_id res chain seq x y z
N PRO A 1 -5.32 7.58 20.49
CA PRO A 1 -6.05 6.72 19.52
C PRO A 1 -5.34 5.38 19.39
N VAL A 2 -6.09 4.29 19.54
CA VAL A 2 -5.60 2.92 19.35
C VAL A 2 -5.00 2.81 17.95
N TYR A 3 -3.85 2.15 17.85
CA TYR A 3 -3.20 1.87 16.57
C TYR A 3 -3.60 0.45 16.12
N HIS A 4 -4.52 0.37 15.16
CA HIS A 4 -4.92 -0.93 14.61
C HIS A 4 -3.94 -1.34 13.52
N GLN A 5 -3.17 -2.39 13.76
CA GLN A 5 -2.21 -2.96 12.83
C GLN A 5 -2.75 -4.27 12.25
N THR A 6 -2.72 -4.40 10.93
CA THR A 6 -2.94 -5.66 10.22
C THR A 6 -1.62 -6.11 9.62
N ILE A 7 -1.14 -7.30 10.01
CA ILE A 7 -0.02 -7.95 9.34
C ILE A 7 -0.58 -8.83 8.24
N VAL A 8 -0.01 -8.75 7.05
CA VAL A 8 -0.34 -9.59 5.89
C VAL A 8 0.84 -10.50 5.57
N PRO A 9 0.90 -11.72 6.15
CA PRO A 9 1.94 -12.69 5.82
C PRO A 9 1.87 -13.02 4.33
N THR A 10 2.92 -12.67 3.59
CA THR A 10 2.95 -12.79 2.13
C THR A 10 3.89 -13.89 1.68
N VAL A 11 3.34 -14.87 0.97
CA VAL A 11 4.08 -15.95 0.32
C VAL A 11 4.29 -15.62 -1.15
N GLN A 12 5.52 -15.79 -1.62
CA GLN A 12 5.94 -15.52 -3.00
C GLN A 12 5.97 -16.82 -3.81
N ASP A 13 5.28 -16.85 -4.95
CA ASP A 13 5.34 -18.00 -5.86
C ASP A 13 6.74 -18.17 -6.47
N SER A 14 7.44 -17.06 -6.72
CA SER A 14 8.82 -17.05 -7.26
C SER A 14 9.89 -17.42 -6.23
N PHE A 15 9.50 -17.62 -4.97
CA PHE A 15 10.40 -18.01 -3.87
C PHE A 15 9.66 -18.85 -2.81
N PRO A 16 9.48 -20.16 -3.03
CA PRO A 16 8.67 -21.02 -2.16
C PRO A 16 9.09 -21.05 -0.67
N ALA A 17 10.37 -20.83 -0.36
CA ALA A 17 10.85 -20.75 1.01
C ALA A 17 10.23 -19.58 1.80
N SER A 18 9.64 -18.60 1.13
CA SER A 18 8.86 -17.54 1.78
C SER A 18 7.65 -18.03 2.58
N GLN A 19 7.21 -19.28 2.37
CA GLN A 19 6.17 -19.93 3.17
C GLN A 19 6.49 -19.94 4.68
N GLU A 20 7.77 -19.87 5.06
CA GLU A 20 8.22 -19.76 6.45
C GLU A 20 7.70 -18.51 7.17
N VAL A 21 7.26 -17.48 6.43
CA VAL A 21 6.69 -16.27 7.05
C VAL A 21 5.39 -16.53 7.79
N VAL A 22 4.61 -17.52 7.35
CA VAL A 22 3.28 -17.79 7.91
C VAL A 22 3.33 -18.18 9.39
N PRO A 23 4.07 -19.24 9.79
CA PRO A 23 4.15 -19.61 11.19
C PRO A 23 4.84 -18.56 12.08
N TRP A 24 5.59 -17.60 11.53
CA TRP A 24 6.16 -16.51 12.33
C TRP A 24 5.11 -15.54 12.89
N PHE A 25 4.00 -15.36 12.17
CA PHE A 25 2.93 -14.43 12.57
C PHE A 25 1.70 -15.12 13.16
N GLU A 26 1.67 -16.46 13.14
CA GLU A 26 0.56 -17.23 13.69
C GLU A 26 0.41 -16.98 15.19
N GLY A 27 -0.80 -16.55 15.60
CA GLY A 27 -1.12 -16.27 17.01
C GLY A 27 -0.41 -15.05 17.61
N MET A 28 0.26 -14.23 16.79
CA MET A 28 0.95 -13.04 17.27
C MET A 28 -0.04 -12.00 17.80
N THR A 29 0.29 -11.38 18.94
CA THR A 29 -0.48 -10.30 19.57
C THR A 29 0.34 -9.02 19.67
N GLU A 30 -0.27 -7.93 20.13
CA GLU A 30 0.34 -6.61 20.34
C GLU A 30 1.52 -6.59 21.32
N ASP A 31 1.67 -7.63 22.14
CA ASP A 31 2.76 -7.82 23.12
C ASP A 31 4.00 -8.49 22.52
N ASP A 32 3.92 -8.96 21.27
CA ASP A 32 5.03 -9.62 20.62
C ASP A 32 6.24 -8.69 20.48
N VAL A 33 7.43 -9.30 20.62
CA VAL A 33 8.71 -8.62 20.47
C VAL A 33 8.87 -7.93 19.12
N PHE A 34 8.18 -8.40 18.08
CA PHE A 34 8.14 -7.82 16.74
C PHE A 34 7.74 -6.34 16.77
N PHE A 35 6.68 -6.00 17.51
CA PHE A 35 6.13 -4.65 17.57
C PHE A 35 6.85 -3.72 18.55
N ARG A 36 7.60 -4.29 19.50
CA ARG A 36 8.22 -3.54 20.60
C ARG A 36 9.05 -2.36 20.10
N PHE A 37 9.91 -2.56 19.10
CA PHE A 37 10.77 -1.49 18.62
C PHE A 37 9.97 -0.32 18.06
N ALA A 38 9.00 -0.59 17.18
CA ALA A 38 8.12 0.45 16.63
C ALA A 38 7.34 1.19 17.72
N ARG A 39 6.84 0.50 18.75
CA ARG A 39 6.14 1.12 19.90
C ARG A 39 7.07 2.00 20.74
N THR A 40 8.38 1.72 20.75
CA THR A 40 9.38 2.53 21.43
C THR A 40 9.78 3.78 20.64
N VAL A 41 9.88 3.68 19.31
CA VAL A 41 10.45 4.74 18.46
C VAL A 41 9.41 5.53 17.64
N LEU A 42 8.14 5.12 17.65
CA LEU A 42 7.05 5.83 16.99
C LEU A 42 5.94 6.15 18.00
N PRO A 43 5.06 7.14 17.71
CA PRO A 43 3.94 7.49 18.60
C PRO A 43 2.81 6.45 18.56
N ILE A 44 3.11 5.25 19.04
CA ILE A 44 2.23 4.08 19.11
C ILE A 44 2.14 3.66 20.58
N GLY A 45 1.07 4.09 21.25
CA GLY A 45 0.77 3.69 22.62
C GLY A 45 0.00 2.37 22.66
N GLU A 46 -1.33 2.47 22.73
CA GLU A 46 -2.25 1.35 22.57
C GLU A 46 -2.23 0.84 21.12
N MET A 47 -2.15 -0.48 20.96
CA MET A 47 -2.12 -1.17 19.68
C MET A 47 -3.07 -2.36 19.74
N GLU A 48 -3.78 -2.60 18.64
CA GLU A 48 -4.51 -3.84 18.39
C GLU A 48 -3.92 -4.48 17.15
N VAL A 49 -3.67 -5.80 17.20
CA VAL A 49 -3.06 -6.54 16.09
C VAL A 49 -4.08 -7.50 15.49
N THR A 50 -4.18 -7.49 14.17
CA THR A 50 -4.89 -8.49 13.37
C THR A 50 -3.89 -9.17 12.46
N ILE A 51 -3.93 -10.51 12.42
CA ILE A 51 -3.14 -11.29 11.46
C ILE A 51 -4.08 -11.70 10.34
N HIS A 52 -3.81 -11.20 9.14
CA HIS A 52 -4.54 -11.55 7.93
C HIS A 52 -4.18 -12.98 7.51
N GLU A 53 -5.09 -13.69 6.84
CA GLU A 53 -4.77 -15.01 6.27
C GLU A 53 -3.59 -14.91 5.28
N PRO A 54 -2.79 -15.94 5.05
CA PRO A 54 -1.64 -15.82 4.15
C PRO A 54 -2.04 -15.32 2.75
N TYR A 55 -1.45 -14.22 2.32
CA TYR A 55 -1.61 -13.66 0.98
C TYR A 55 -0.54 -14.23 0.04
N ARG A 56 -0.88 -14.51 -1.21
CA ARG A 56 0.07 -15.01 -2.22
C ARG A 56 0.30 -13.96 -3.30
N THR A 57 1.57 -13.78 -3.67
CA THR A 57 1.98 -12.89 -4.75
C THR A 57 2.85 -13.62 -5.76
N SER A 58 2.66 -13.31 -7.04
CA SER A 58 3.45 -13.84 -8.15
C SER A 58 4.55 -12.89 -8.62
N VAL A 59 4.74 -11.74 -7.96
CA VAL A 59 5.73 -10.73 -8.35
C VAL A 59 7.17 -11.18 -8.01
N ASP A 60 8.16 -10.60 -8.69
CA ASP A 60 9.57 -10.85 -8.42
C ASP A 60 10.20 -9.75 -7.56
N LEU A 61 10.33 -10.01 -6.25
CA LEU A 61 10.94 -9.11 -5.28
C LEU A 61 12.46 -8.94 -5.42
N ARG A 62 13.06 -9.47 -6.50
CA ARG A 62 14.43 -9.12 -6.91
C ARG A 62 14.47 -7.86 -7.78
N THR A 63 13.32 -7.34 -8.21
CA THR A 63 13.19 -6.20 -9.14
C THR A 63 12.46 -5.01 -8.49
N GLU A 64 12.77 -3.78 -8.93
CA GLU A 64 12.09 -2.56 -8.46
C GLU A 64 10.60 -2.59 -8.80
N VAL A 65 10.27 -3.05 -10.00
CA VAL A 65 8.89 -3.22 -10.46
C VAL A 65 8.13 -4.17 -9.53
N GLY A 66 8.71 -5.33 -9.18
CA GLY A 66 8.05 -6.29 -8.29
C GLY A 66 7.75 -5.73 -6.90
N TRP A 67 8.65 -4.93 -6.33
CA TRP A 67 8.40 -4.23 -5.05
C TRP A 67 7.25 -3.22 -5.14
N ASN A 68 7.20 -2.42 -6.21
CA ASN A 68 6.10 -1.47 -6.43
C ASN A 68 4.77 -2.17 -6.65
N LEU A 69 4.76 -3.27 -7.42
CA LEU A 69 3.56 -4.08 -7.64
C LEU A 69 3.09 -4.74 -6.33
N TRP A 70 3.98 -5.23 -5.48
CA TRP A 70 3.60 -5.80 -4.19
C TRP A 70 2.97 -4.76 -3.26
N LEU A 71 3.56 -3.56 -3.17
CA LEU A 71 2.97 -2.47 -2.37
C LEU A 71 1.57 -2.09 -2.88
N ARG A 72 1.35 -2.10 -4.21
CA ARG A 72 0.03 -1.87 -4.81
C ARG A 72 -0.95 -2.98 -4.52
N GLU A 73 -0.51 -4.23 -4.54
CA GLU A 73 -1.34 -5.38 -4.17
C GLU A 73 -1.84 -5.24 -2.73
N ILE A 74 -0.96 -4.94 -1.78
CA ILE A 74 -1.38 -4.75 -0.38
C ILE A 74 -2.26 -3.50 -0.21
N GLU A 75 -2.10 -2.46 -1.04
CA GLU A 75 -3.08 -1.36 -1.08
C GLU A 75 -4.45 -1.84 -1.56
N ALA A 76 -4.50 -2.65 -2.62
CA ALA A 76 -5.76 -3.22 -3.10
C ALA A 76 -6.44 -4.07 -2.03
N VAL A 77 -5.69 -4.93 -1.30
CA VAL A 77 -6.20 -5.67 -0.13
C VAL A 77 -6.79 -4.69 0.89
N TRP A 78 -6.03 -3.67 1.31
CA TRP A 78 -6.50 -2.67 2.28
C TRP A 78 -7.77 -1.94 1.81
N VAL A 79 -7.89 -1.61 0.53
CA VAL A 79 -9.07 -0.94 -0.02
C VAL A 79 -10.29 -1.86 -0.04
N MET A 80 -10.11 -3.08 -0.55
CA MET A 80 -11.19 -4.06 -0.73
C MET A 80 -11.70 -4.60 0.61
N GLU A 81 -10.86 -4.59 1.65
CA GLU A 81 -11.21 -5.03 3.01
C GLU A 81 -11.65 -3.88 3.94
N GLY A 82 -11.97 -2.72 3.36
CA GLY A 82 -12.68 -1.67 4.08
C GLY A 82 -11.79 -0.64 4.78
N ARG A 83 -10.51 -0.53 4.40
CA ARG A 83 -9.60 0.57 4.77
C ARG A 83 -9.44 0.78 6.28
N ARG A 84 -9.33 -0.31 7.04
CA ARG A 84 -9.22 -0.26 8.51
C ARG A 84 -7.77 -0.30 8.95
N GLY A 85 -7.35 0.68 9.74
CA GLY A 85 -6.02 0.69 10.34
C GLY A 85 -4.88 0.71 9.34
N TYR A 86 -3.74 0.19 9.79
CA TYR A 86 -2.47 0.13 9.07
C TYR A 86 -2.19 -1.29 8.59
N TYR A 87 -1.69 -1.43 7.37
CA TYR A 87 -1.36 -2.71 6.75
C TYR A 87 0.14 -2.79 6.55
N TYR A 88 0.72 -3.91 6.99
CA TYR A 88 2.11 -4.26 6.71
C TYR A 88 2.16 -5.63 6.04
N GLY A 89 2.47 -5.65 4.74
CA GLY A 89 2.79 -6.88 4.03
C GLY A 89 4.16 -7.38 4.46
N ALA A 90 4.23 -8.56 5.08
CA ALA A 90 5.48 -9.10 5.60
C ALA A 90 5.88 -10.36 4.83
N THR A 91 7.13 -10.47 4.41
CA THR A 91 7.64 -11.68 3.71
C THR A 91 9.06 -12.04 4.15
N VAL A 92 9.49 -13.26 3.83
CA VAL A 92 10.91 -13.63 3.81
C VAL A 92 11.46 -13.30 2.43
N LEU A 93 12.53 -12.50 2.39
CA LEU A 93 13.04 -12.03 1.10
C LEU A 93 13.79 -13.12 0.34
N PRO A 94 13.66 -13.15 -0.99
CA PRO A 94 14.46 -14.03 -1.82
C PRO A 94 15.94 -13.62 -1.75
N PRO A 95 16.88 -14.57 -1.95
CA PRO A 95 18.27 -14.23 -2.15
C PRO A 95 18.42 -13.18 -3.26
N ARG A 96 19.28 -12.20 -3.05
CA ARG A 96 19.54 -11.07 -3.95
C ARG A 96 18.42 -10.03 -4.05
N SER A 97 17.41 -10.04 -3.17
CA SER A 97 16.55 -8.86 -3.01
C SER A 97 17.42 -7.64 -2.67
N ARG A 98 17.32 -6.59 -3.48
CA ARG A 98 18.08 -5.34 -3.26
C ARG A 98 17.43 -4.43 -2.22
N TRP A 99 16.11 -4.56 -2.01
CA TRP A 99 15.33 -3.74 -1.08
C TRP A 99 14.95 -4.53 0.18
N GLY A 100 14.66 -3.78 1.24
CA GLY A 100 14.28 -4.30 2.56
C GLY A 100 12.80 -4.10 2.88
N GLY A 101 12.24 -2.99 2.43
CA GLY A 101 10.85 -2.59 2.59
C GLY A 101 10.51 -1.45 1.62
N LEU A 102 9.23 -1.11 1.58
CA LEU A 102 8.66 -0.05 0.78
C LEU A 102 7.33 0.40 1.41
N GLY A 103 7.13 1.70 1.57
CA GLY A 103 5.95 2.28 2.18
C GLY A 103 5.40 3.46 1.40
N TYR A 104 4.09 3.65 1.46
CA TYR A 104 3.52 4.92 1.05
C TYR A 104 3.78 5.98 2.09
N LEU A 105 4.07 7.18 1.61
CA LEU A 105 3.90 8.37 2.43
C LEU A 105 2.41 8.60 2.67
N TRP A 106 2.04 8.91 3.92
CA TRP A 106 0.70 9.32 4.35
C TRP A 106 -0.41 8.25 4.34
N THR A 107 -0.29 7.21 3.52
CA THR A 107 -1.27 6.13 3.37
C THR A 107 -0.85 4.97 4.28
N PRO A 108 -1.78 4.34 5.00
CA PRO A 108 -1.45 3.39 6.06
C PRO A 108 -1.17 1.99 5.49
N VAL A 109 -0.31 1.92 4.47
CA VAL A 109 0.07 0.68 3.78
C VAL A 109 1.57 0.69 3.53
N SER A 110 2.23 -0.37 3.95
CA SER A 110 3.65 -0.63 3.73
C SER A 110 3.89 -2.13 3.52
N VAL A 111 5.05 -2.47 2.98
CA VAL A 111 5.49 -3.85 2.76
C VAL A 111 6.97 -4.01 3.11
N GLY A 112 7.40 -5.19 3.51
CA GLY A 112 8.83 -5.43 3.75
C GLY A 112 9.17 -6.79 4.33
N ARG A 113 10.46 -6.94 4.64
CA ARG A 113 10.96 -8.12 5.31
C ARG A 113 10.42 -8.23 6.72
N ASN A 114 10.33 -9.46 7.20
CA ASN A 114 10.07 -9.74 8.61
C ASN A 114 11.23 -9.27 9.52
N SER A 115 11.28 -7.97 9.84
CA SER A 115 12.26 -7.35 10.72
C SER A 115 11.63 -6.20 11.50
N ARG A 116 11.94 -6.12 12.80
CA ARG A 116 11.43 -5.07 13.70
C ARG A 116 11.83 -3.67 13.25
N GLN A 117 13.09 -3.53 12.81
CA GLN A 117 13.63 -2.25 12.36
C GLN A 117 13.00 -1.83 11.03
N THR A 118 12.89 -2.76 10.08
CA THR A 118 12.22 -2.48 8.80
C THR A 118 10.76 -2.12 9.02
N TYR A 119 10.02 -2.93 9.79
CA TYR A 119 8.63 -2.62 10.14
C TYR A 119 8.47 -1.20 10.72
N ALA A 120 9.31 -0.81 11.68
CA ALA A 120 9.29 0.54 12.23
C ALA A 120 9.61 1.62 11.19
N HIS A 121 10.59 1.37 10.31
CA HIS A 121 10.95 2.29 9.22
C HIS A 121 9.78 2.49 8.25
N GLU A 122 9.20 1.40 7.72
CA GLU A 122 8.14 1.49 6.72
C GLU A 122 6.84 2.08 7.28
N VAL A 123 6.48 1.73 8.53
CA VAL A 123 5.35 2.36 9.22
C VAL A 123 5.64 3.85 9.50
N GLY A 124 6.91 4.23 9.67
CA GLY A 124 7.34 5.62 9.72
C GLY A 124 6.93 6.40 8.46
N HIS A 125 7.10 5.83 7.26
CA HIS A 125 6.62 6.45 6.02
C HIS A 125 5.10 6.67 6.03
N ASN A 126 4.32 5.71 6.55
CA ASN A 126 2.87 5.87 6.70
C ASN A 126 2.49 7.03 7.65
N MET A 127 3.38 7.37 8.58
CA MET A 127 3.27 8.55 9.47
C MET A 127 3.89 9.82 8.88
N ASN A 128 4.13 9.85 7.57
CA ASN A 128 4.70 10.96 6.83
C ASN A 128 6.12 11.36 7.26
N LEU A 129 6.94 10.33 7.52
CA LEU A 129 8.37 10.52 7.67
C LEU A 129 9.06 10.25 6.34
N TYR A 130 9.96 11.15 5.95
CA TYR A 130 10.81 11.01 4.78
C TYR A 130 12.18 10.50 5.21
N HIS A 131 12.97 10.00 4.28
CA HIS A 131 14.32 9.54 4.60
C HIS A 131 15.19 10.67 5.15
N ILE A 132 16.08 10.36 6.10
CA ILE A 132 17.13 11.25 6.59
C ILE A 132 18.46 10.88 5.93
N ASN A 133 19.22 11.88 5.45
CA ASN A 133 20.37 11.70 4.57
C ASN A 133 21.63 11.09 5.25
N CYS A 134 21.51 9.88 5.80
CA CYS A 134 22.62 9.05 6.24
C CYS A 134 22.50 7.68 5.58
N GLY A 135 23.59 7.21 4.95
CA GLY A 135 23.61 5.96 4.18
C GLY A 135 23.05 6.09 2.76
N SER A 136 23.02 7.31 2.20
CA SER A 136 22.63 7.62 0.82
C SER A 136 21.21 7.17 0.42
N PRO A 137 20.17 7.49 1.20
CA PRO A 137 18.81 7.22 0.80
C PRO A 137 18.39 8.08 -0.39
N GLY A 138 17.38 7.61 -1.12
CA GLY A 138 16.72 8.40 -2.16
C GLY A 138 15.80 9.47 -1.54
N ASN A 139 15.75 10.65 -2.18
CA ASN A 139 14.83 11.75 -1.84
C ASN A 139 14.81 12.12 -0.34
N PRO A 140 15.97 12.44 0.28
CA PRO A 140 16.01 12.78 1.70
C PRO A 140 15.23 14.07 2.02
N ASP A 141 14.76 14.17 3.27
CA ASP A 141 14.05 15.34 3.77
C ASP A 141 14.96 16.57 3.84
N ALA A 142 14.74 17.51 2.93
CA ALA A 142 15.49 18.76 2.89
C ALA A 142 15.24 19.67 4.11
N ASN A 143 14.21 19.39 4.92
CA ASN A 143 13.85 20.18 6.11
C ASN A 143 14.35 19.55 7.42
N TYR A 144 15.13 18.46 7.37
CA TYR A 144 15.73 17.90 8.58
C TYR A 144 16.73 18.90 9.18
N PRO A 145 16.54 19.32 10.45
CA PRO A 145 17.29 20.46 11.01
C PRO A 145 18.61 20.07 11.67
N HIS A 146 18.91 18.77 11.77
CA HIS A 146 20.10 18.27 12.43
C HIS A 146 21.12 17.77 11.41
N ASP A 147 22.35 17.55 11.87
CA ASP A 147 23.32 16.74 11.13
C ASP A 147 22.71 15.34 10.90
N PRO A 148 22.57 14.88 9.63
CA PRO A 148 22.00 13.56 9.30
C PRO A 148 22.72 12.39 9.97
N GLU A 149 23.99 12.57 10.35
CA GLU A 149 24.76 11.56 11.08
C GLU A 149 24.54 11.63 12.61
N THR A 150 23.51 12.32 13.08
CA THR A 150 23.17 12.41 14.51
C THR A 150 21.67 12.34 14.74
N LEU A 151 21.30 11.98 15.97
CA LEU A 151 19.90 11.99 16.42
C LEU A 151 19.32 13.41 16.64
N GLY A 152 20.17 14.43 16.66
CA GLY A 152 19.80 15.82 16.99
C GLY A 152 19.67 16.10 18.48
N SER A 153 18.91 15.28 19.21
CA SER A 153 18.67 15.40 20.66
C SER A 153 19.02 14.11 21.42
N TRP A 154 19.08 14.21 22.74
CA TRP A 154 19.29 13.04 23.60
C TRP A 154 18.05 12.15 23.58
N GLY A 155 18.24 10.86 23.29
CA GLY A 155 17.17 9.88 23.36
C GLY A 155 17.05 9.28 24.77
N PHE A 156 15.91 8.66 25.04
CA PHE A 156 15.71 7.88 26.24
C PHE A 156 14.93 6.60 25.91
N ASP A 157 15.56 5.45 26.11
CA ASP A 157 14.90 4.16 26.00
C ASP A 157 14.29 3.81 27.37
N VAL A 158 12.97 3.96 27.46
CA VAL A 158 12.21 3.67 28.68
C VAL A 158 12.29 2.19 29.07
N ALA A 159 12.34 1.28 28.09
CA ALA A 159 12.39 -0.15 28.36
C ALA A 159 13.77 -0.59 28.87
N ALA A 160 14.84 0.02 28.36
CA ALA A 160 16.20 -0.23 28.82
C ALA A 160 16.61 0.65 30.02
N GLY A 161 15.84 1.70 30.33
CA GLY A 161 16.21 2.70 31.34
C GLY A 161 17.48 3.48 30.98
N ALA A 162 17.72 3.69 29.69
CA ALA A 162 19.01 4.16 29.16
C ALA A 162 18.90 5.50 28.43
N ILE A 163 19.86 6.39 28.68
CA ILE A 163 20.05 7.63 27.91
C ILE A 163 20.85 7.31 26.65
N LEU A 164 20.38 7.77 25.49
CA LEU A 164 20.98 7.54 24.20
C LEU A 164 21.73 8.79 23.74
N HIS A 165 23.05 8.66 23.53
CA HIS A 165 23.88 9.78 23.15
C HIS A 165 23.62 10.19 21.67
N PRO A 166 23.31 11.47 21.37
CA PRO A 166 22.89 11.89 20.02
C PRO A 166 23.92 11.60 18.92
N ARG A 167 25.21 11.60 19.25
CA ARG A 167 26.29 11.26 18.30
C ARG A 167 26.43 9.76 18.00
N GLN A 168 25.92 8.90 18.88
CA GLN A 168 26.02 7.44 18.71
C GLN A 168 24.88 6.90 17.85
N TYR A 169 23.70 7.53 17.93
CA TYR A 169 22.50 7.08 17.22
C TYR A 169 22.22 7.95 15.99
N LYS A 170 21.41 7.39 15.08
CA LYS A 170 20.99 7.98 13.81
C LYS A 170 19.48 7.94 13.73
N ASP A 171 18.86 8.83 12.96
CA ASP A 171 17.40 8.83 12.83
C ASP A 171 16.90 7.50 12.22
N LEU A 172 15.77 7.00 12.72
CA LEU A 172 15.08 5.79 12.27
C LEU A 172 14.88 5.77 10.75
N MET A 173 14.65 6.93 10.14
CA MET A 173 14.39 7.05 8.70
C MET A 173 15.68 7.18 7.88
N SER A 174 16.85 6.98 8.48
CA SER A 174 18.11 6.83 7.75
C SER A 174 18.44 5.36 7.49
N TYR A 175 19.48 5.11 6.70
CA TYR A 175 20.04 3.75 6.50
C TYR A 175 21.26 3.47 7.39
N CYS A 176 21.47 4.31 8.40
CA CYS A 176 22.62 4.19 9.29
C CYS A 176 22.21 3.59 10.64
N ASP A 177 23.14 2.85 11.23
CA ASP A 177 22.98 2.23 12.55
C ASP A 177 23.97 2.82 13.58
N PRO A 178 23.66 2.72 14.88
CA PRO A 178 22.39 2.25 15.45
C PRO A 178 21.25 3.29 15.28
N ALA A 179 20.07 2.79 14.92
CA ALA A 179 18.89 3.63 14.65
C ALA A 179 18.06 3.94 15.92
N TRP A 180 17.57 5.17 16.01
CA TRP A 180 16.58 5.65 16.98
C TRP A 180 15.78 6.81 16.39
N VAL A 181 14.59 7.15 16.92
CA VAL A 181 13.82 8.29 16.40
C VAL A 181 14.37 9.63 16.88
N SER A 182 14.64 10.58 15.98
CA SER A 182 14.94 11.97 16.37
C SER A 182 13.71 12.68 16.94
N ASP A 183 13.90 13.75 17.70
CA ASP A 183 12.80 14.60 18.15
C ASP A 183 12.02 15.19 16.96
N TYR A 184 12.73 15.51 15.88
CA TYR A 184 12.13 15.99 14.64
C TYR A 184 11.16 14.96 14.04
N SER A 185 11.63 13.74 13.80
CA SER A 185 10.82 12.66 13.22
C SER A 185 9.66 12.28 14.14
N PHE A 186 9.91 12.15 15.45
CA PHE A 186 8.87 11.80 16.41
C PHE A 186 7.74 12.84 16.44
N ARG A 187 8.08 14.14 16.49
CA ARG A 187 7.08 15.22 16.49
C ARG A 187 6.26 15.24 15.20
N ARG A 188 6.87 14.99 14.04
CA ARG A 188 6.16 14.89 12.76
C ARG A 188 5.19 13.72 12.75
N ALA A 189 5.62 12.54 13.22
CA ALA A 189 4.76 11.37 13.33
C ALA A 189 3.58 11.63 14.27
N VAL A 190 3.79 12.29 15.42
CA VAL A 190 2.72 12.65 16.36
C VAL A 190 1.70 13.56 15.67
N ASN A 191 2.17 14.63 15.03
CA ASN A 191 1.30 15.58 14.34
C ASN A 191 0.49 14.89 13.24
N ARG A 192 1.11 13.99 12.47
CA ARG A 192 0.42 13.22 11.44
C ARG A 192 -0.64 12.31 12.04
N ARG A 193 -0.31 11.52 13.07
CA ARG A 193 -1.28 10.63 13.73
C ARG A 193 -2.47 11.40 14.30
N LEU A 194 -2.21 12.53 14.97
CA LEU A 194 -3.29 13.37 15.48
C LEU A 194 -4.17 13.95 14.36
N ALA A 195 -3.58 14.32 13.21
CA ALA A 195 -4.35 14.83 12.07
C ALA A 195 -5.22 13.75 11.41
N VAL A 196 -4.73 12.51 11.29
CA VAL A 196 -5.51 11.39 10.71
C VAL A 196 -6.61 10.93 11.63
N GLU A 197 -6.25 10.59 12.87
CA GLU A 197 -7.16 9.91 13.81
C GLU A 197 -8.23 10.85 14.37
N ARG A 198 -8.07 12.16 14.21
CA ARG A 198 -9.10 13.16 14.53
C ARG A 198 -9.85 13.67 13.30
N SER A 199 -9.49 13.19 12.10
CA SER A 199 -10.17 13.64 10.88
C SER A 199 -11.55 12.99 10.78
N PRO A 200 -12.63 13.78 10.61
CA PRO A 200 -13.96 13.25 10.34
C PRO A 200 -14.02 12.46 9.02
N SER A 201 -13.05 12.65 8.12
CA SER A 201 -13.04 12.03 6.79
C SER A 201 -13.10 10.49 6.85
N ARG A 202 -12.50 9.87 7.87
CA ARG A 202 -12.55 8.43 8.06
C ARG A 202 -13.97 7.96 8.38
N ASP A 203 -14.63 8.62 9.33
CA ASP A 203 -15.99 8.27 9.76
C ASP A 203 -17.01 8.56 8.64
N LEU A 204 -16.83 9.67 7.93
CA LEU A 204 -17.64 10.02 6.76
C LEU A 204 -17.52 8.97 5.65
N TRP A 205 -16.29 8.52 5.35
CA TRP A 205 -16.09 7.46 4.34
C TRP A 205 -16.72 6.13 4.78
N GLN A 206 -16.61 5.77 6.06
CA GLN A 206 -17.27 4.57 6.61
C GLN A 206 -18.80 4.65 6.59
N ALA A 207 -19.38 5.84 6.49
CA ALA A 207 -20.82 6.05 6.37
C ALA A 207 -21.35 5.95 4.92
N LEU A 208 -20.50 6.12 3.90
CA LEU A 208 -20.91 6.06 2.48
C LEU A 208 -21.41 4.67 2.09
N PRO A 209 -22.53 4.49 1.39
CA PRO A 209 -23.03 3.16 1.06
C PRO A 209 -22.00 2.33 0.27
N VAL A 210 -22.08 1.01 0.43
CA VAL A 210 -21.45 0.07 -0.51
C VAL A 210 -22.33 0.03 -1.76
N GLU A 211 -21.73 0.24 -2.93
CA GLU A 211 -22.42 0.27 -4.22
C GLU A 211 -21.53 -0.29 -5.34
N SER A 212 -22.09 -0.44 -6.54
CA SER A 212 -21.35 -0.84 -7.73
C SER A 212 -20.32 0.23 -8.09
N THR A 213 -19.05 -0.18 -8.15
CA THR A 213 -17.93 0.69 -8.50
C THR A 213 -17.01 0.04 -9.51
N LEU A 214 -16.36 0.89 -10.33
CA LEU A 214 -15.21 0.53 -11.13
C LEU A 214 -13.93 0.80 -10.33
N MET A 215 -13.22 -0.27 -9.98
CA MET A 215 -11.88 -0.20 -9.40
C MET A 215 -10.87 0.18 -10.49
N LEU A 216 -10.31 1.38 -10.37
CA LEU A 216 -9.26 1.91 -11.26
C LEU A 216 -7.99 2.14 -10.47
N TRP A 217 -6.90 1.53 -10.89
CA TRP A 217 -5.65 1.53 -10.15
C TRP A 217 -4.47 1.34 -11.09
N GLY A 218 -3.35 1.92 -10.71
CA GLY A 218 -2.30 2.26 -11.65
C GLY A 218 -1.19 3.03 -10.98
N GLY A 219 -0.26 3.51 -11.79
CA GLY A 219 0.79 4.36 -11.29
C GLY A 219 1.64 4.98 -12.39
N VAL A 220 2.73 5.55 -11.91
CA VAL A 220 3.86 5.97 -12.70
C VAL A 220 5.11 5.39 -12.04
N LEU A 221 6.00 4.80 -12.81
CA LEU A 221 7.29 4.35 -12.35
C LEU A 221 8.35 4.73 -13.37
N ASN A 222 9.36 5.48 -12.94
CA ASN A 222 10.48 5.89 -13.81
C ASN A 222 10.04 6.64 -15.09
N GLY A 223 8.91 7.36 -15.02
CA GLY A 223 8.35 8.12 -16.13
C GLY A 223 7.44 7.30 -17.06
N GLU A 224 7.16 6.05 -16.73
CA GLU A 224 6.23 5.20 -17.49
C GLU A 224 4.90 5.10 -16.74
N LEU A 225 3.80 5.44 -17.40
CA LEU A 225 2.45 5.29 -16.89
C LEU A 225 1.95 3.85 -17.06
N ASP A 226 1.20 3.37 -16.08
CA ASP A 226 0.51 2.08 -16.18
C ASP A 226 -0.90 2.13 -15.58
N LEU A 227 -1.79 1.31 -16.17
CA LEU A 227 -3.07 0.93 -15.59
C LEU A 227 -3.13 -0.59 -15.47
N GLU A 228 -3.56 -1.07 -14.31
CA GLU A 228 -3.92 -2.47 -14.12
C GLU A 228 -5.33 -2.70 -14.68
N PRO A 229 -5.71 -3.97 -14.95
CA PRO A 229 -7.08 -4.31 -15.28
C PRO A 229 -8.04 -3.72 -14.26
N ALA A 230 -9.13 -3.14 -14.75
CA ALA A 230 -10.20 -2.59 -13.96
C ALA A 230 -11.17 -3.71 -13.56
N PHE A 231 -11.75 -3.60 -12.37
CA PHE A 231 -12.71 -4.57 -11.84
C PHE A 231 -14.01 -3.89 -11.45
N ALA A 232 -15.13 -4.54 -11.77
CA ALA A 232 -16.42 -4.19 -11.20
C ALA A 232 -16.52 -4.82 -9.81
N ILE A 233 -16.62 -3.99 -8.77
CA ILE A 233 -16.69 -4.44 -7.38
C ILE A 233 -17.77 -3.68 -6.61
N GLU A 234 -18.37 -4.36 -5.64
CA GLU A 234 -19.21 -3.73 -4.62
C GLU A 234 -18.29 -3.13 -3.56
N ALA A 235 -18.16 -1.80 -3.55
CA ALA A 235 -17.29 -1.11 -2.62
C ALA A 235 -17.83 0.29 -2.29
N ARG A 236 -17.31 0.88 -1.21
CA ARG A 236 -17.58 2.29 -0.94
C ARG A 236 -16.78 3.15 -1.92
N PRO A 237 -17.35 4.25 -2.44
CA PRO A 237 -16.66 5.15 -3.36
C PRO A 237 -15.35 5.67 -2.78
N ARG A 238 -14.34 5.77 -3.64
CA ARG A 238 -13.05 6.36 -3.30
C ARG A 238 -12.58 7.17 -4.50
N LEU A 239 -12.86 8.46 -4.46
CA LEU A 239 -12.43 9.44 -5.46
C LEU A 239 -11.22 10.24 -4.94
N PRO A 240 -10.51 10.99 -5.80
CA PRO A 240 -9.40 11.83 -5.36
C PRO A 240 -9.83 12.86 -4.31
N GLU A 241 -9.02 13.02 -3.26
CA GLU A 241 -9.23 14.06 -2.24
C GLU A 241 -8.76 15.45 -2.71
N ARG A 242 -7.87 15.48 -3.70
CA ARG A 242 -7.28 16.68 -4.29
C ARG A 242 -7.05 16.46 -5.79
N GLY A 243 -7.26 17.52 -6.58
CA GLY A 243 -6.83 17.55 -7.96
C GLY A 243 -5.31 17.46 -8.11
N GLY A 244 -4.83 17.39 -9.34
CA GLY A 244 -3.40 17.33 -9.63
C GLY A 244 -3.09 17.26 -11.11
N PRO A 245 -1.83 17.00 -11.48
CA PRO A 245 -1.38 17.03 -12.87
C PRO A 245 -1.77 15.77 -13.67
N TYR A 246 -2.35 14.76 -13.02
CA TYR A 246 -2.83 13.54 -13.68
C TYR A 246 -4.34 13.59 -13.82
N ARG A 247 -4.87 12.95 -14.86
CA ARG A 247 -6.30 12.88 -15.15
C ARG A 247 -6.69 11.45 -15.50
N LEU A 248 -7.84 11.02 -14.98
CA LEU A 248 -8.51 9.80 -15.41
C LEU A 248 -9.82 10.16 -16.09
N GLU A 249 -10.08 9.58 -17.27
CA GLU A 249 -11.31 9.75 -18.02
C GLU A 249 -11.88 8.40 -18.45
N GLY A 250 -13.16 8.17 -18.17
CA GLY A 250 -13.92 7.07 -18.73
C GLY A 250 -14.71 7.54 -19.94
N LEU A 251 -14.51 6.91 -21.09
CA LEU A 251 -15.12 7.32 -22.36
C LEU A 251 -16.01 6.21 -22.90
N GLY A 252 -17.18 6.57 -23.41
CA GLY A 252 -18.06 5.67 -24.13
C GLY A 252 -17.63 5.41 -25.59
N PRO A 253 -18.40 4.59 -26.34
CA PRO A 253 -18.05 4.17 -27.70
C PRO A 253 -17.89 5.34 -28.69
N ASP A 254 -18.67 6.40 -28.52
CA ASP A 254 -18.67 7.58 -29.39
C ASP A 254 -17.68 8.66 -28.91
N GLY A 255 -16.92 8.37 -27.84
CA GLY A 255 -15.96 9.30 -27.22
C GLY A 255 -16.58 10.27 -26.22
N GLU A 256 -17.85 10.06 -25.85
CA GLU A 256 -18.53 10.81 -24.81
C GLU A 256 -17.93 10.54 -23.42
N LEU A 257 -17.76 11.59 -22.62
CA LEU A 257 -17.24 11.49 -21.26
C LEU A 257 -18.30 10.89 -20.33
N ARG A 258 -17.98 9.75 -19.71
CA ARG A 258 -18.81 9.09 -18.68
C ARG A 258 -18.43 9.55 -17.28
N PHE A 259 -17.13 9.67 -17.03
CA PHE A 259 -16.59 10.27 -15.81
C PHE A 259 -15.22 10.87 -16.12
N GLY A 260 -14.80 11.87 -15.34
CA GLY A 260 -13.48 12.44 -15.45
C GLY A 260 -13.08 13.18 -14.18
N PHE A 261 -11.83 13.02 -13.75
CA PHE A 261 -11.31 13.75 -12.61
C PHE A 261 -9.78 13.88 -12.67
N ASP A 262 -9.29 15.00 -12.14
CA ASP A 262 -7.87 15.25 -11.95
C ASP A 262 -7.43 14.75 -10.56
N PHE A 263 -6.16 14.33 -10.42
CA PHE A 263 -5.62 13.81 -9.18
C PHE A 263 -4.10 13.95 -9.07
N THR A 264 -3.61 13.85 -7.83
CA THR A 264 -2.18 13.68 -7.53
C THR A 264 -1.94 12.24 -7.06
N PRO A 265 -1.08 11.44 -7.73
CA PRO A 265 -0.77 10.09 -7.28
C PRO A 265 0.01 10.11 -5.97
N ARG A 266 -0.09 9.02 -5.21
CA ARG A 266 0.57 8.88 -3.90
C ARG A 266 2.03 8.52 -4.10
N PRO A 267 2.97 9.31 -3.58
CA PRO A 267 4.38 9.00 -3.71
C PRO A 267 4.76 7.78 -2.89
N VAL A 268 5.67 7.00 -3.45
CA VAL A 268 6.39 5.92 -2.77
C VAL A 268 7.65 6.50 -2.14
N ASP A 269 8.08 5.95 -1.00
CA ASP A 269 9.29 6.38 -0.27
C ASP A 269 10.61 6.23 -1.04
N HIS A 270 10.67 5.33 -2.01
CA HIS A 270 11.84 5.05 -2.83
C HIS A 270 11.55 5.21 -4.34
N GLY A 271 12.56 5.67 -5.08
CA GLY A 271 12.52 5.78 -6.53
C GLY A 271 11.69 6.97 -7.04
N ARG A 272 11.32 6.91 -8.32
CA ARG A 272 10.41 7.86 -8.99
C ARG A 272 9.06 7.18 -9.25
N GLY A 273 8.53 6.55 -8.21
CA GLY A 273 7.27 5.80 -8.23
C GLY A 273 6.14 6.56 -7.53
N ALA A 274 4.95 6.54 -8.12
CA ALA A 274 3.74 6.99 -7.44
C ALA A 274 2.52 6.18 -7.91
N HIS A 275 1.59 5.88 -7.00
CA HIS A 275 0.47 4.99 -7.29
C HIS A 275 -0.87 5.65 -7.02
N PHE A 276 -1.92 5.13 -7.65
CA PHE A 276 -3.29 5.50 -7.33
C PHE A 276 -4.21 4.27 -7.33
N HIS A 277 -5.36 4.45 -6.70
CA HIS A 277 -6.40 3.44 -6.58
C HIS A 277 -7.68 4.17 -6.21
N PHE A 278 -8.69 4.02 -7.04
CA PHE A 278 -9.99 4.66 -6.93
C PHE A 278 -11.09 3.63 -7.11
N ASN A 279 -12.20 3.82 -6.41
CA ASN A 279 -13.44 3.10 -6.63
C ASN A 279 -14.43 4.13 -7.13
N VAL A 280 -14.59 4.20 -8.45
CA VAL A 280 -15.46 5.17 -9.12
C VAL A 280 -16.88 4.60 -9.14
N PRO A 281 -17.90 5.26 -8.57
CA PRO A 281 -19.28 4.83 -8.72
C PRO A 281 -19.60 4.66 -10.21
N TYR A 282 -19.98 3.45 -10.60
CA TYR A 282 -20.27 3.14 -11.99
C TYR A 282 -21.15 1.89 -12.10
N ASP A 283 -22.27 2.04 -12.78
CA ASP A 283 -23.16 0.95 -13.18
C ASP A 283 -23.43 1.07 -14.69
N PRO A 284 -22.94 0.14 -15.52
CA PRO A 284 -23.19 0.18 -16.97
C PRO A 284 -24.67 0.20 -17.36
N ALA A 285 -25.57 -0.30 -16.50
CA ALA A 285 -27.00 -0.27 -16.75
C ALA A 285 -27.58 1.16 -16.69
N THR A 286 -26.98 2.05 -15.89
CA THR A 286 -27.44 3.44 -15.74
C THR A 286 -26.52 4.44 -16.44
N ASP A 287 -25.21 4.21 -16.40
CA ASP A 287 -24.18 5.14 -16.87
C ASP A 287 -23.78 4.89 -18.33
N GLY A 288 -24.26 3.78 -18.89
CA GLY A 288 -24.00 3.34 -20.26
C GLY A 288 -22.71 2.53 -20.39
N VAL A 289 -22.40 2.14 -21.63
CA VAL A 289 -21.22 1.34 -21.92
C VAL A 289 -19.96 2.19 -21.81
N LEU A 290 -18.93 1.61 -21.18
CA LEU A 290 -17.57 2.15 -21.12
C LEU A 290 -16.71 1.49 -22.20
N ALA A 291 -16.13 2.27 -23.11
CA ALA A 291 -15.30 1.76 -24.21
C ALA A 291 -13.81 1.85 -23.90
N ARG A 292 -13.36 2.87 -23.16
CA ARG A 292 -11.97 3.01 -22.73
C ARG A 292 -11.84 3.88 -21.48
N VAL A 293 -10.76 3.67 -20.74
CA VAL A 293 -10.28 4.57 -19.68
C VAL A 293 -8.93 5.14 -20.10
N VAL A 294 -8.79 6.46 -20.04
CA VAL A 294 -7.55 7.16 -20.38
C VAL A 294 -6.95 7.72 -19.10
N LEU A 295 -5.70 7.36 -18.82
CA LEU A 295 -4.85 7.98 -17.83
C LEU A 295 -3.90 8.94 -18.55
N SER A 296 -3.99 10.24 -18.25
CA SER A 296 -3.09 11.26 -18.78
C SER A 296 -2.26 11.86 -17.64
N GLY A 297 -1.01 12.21 -17.92
CA GLY A 297 -0.10 12.85 -16.99
C GLY A 297 1.04 13.59 -17.69
N PRO A 298 1.96 14.21 -16.94
CA PRO A 298 3.14 14.88 -17.51
C PRO A 298 3.99 14.00 -18.44
N GLU A 299 3.95 12.68 -18.24
CA GLU A 299 4.69 11.67 -19.00
C GLU A 299 4.03 11.30 -20.34
N GLY A 300 2.75 11.63 -20.54
CA GLY A 300 1.97 11.22 -21.71
C GLY A 300 0.63 10.62 -21.32
N GLU A 301 0.18 9.62 -22.07
CA GLU A 301 -1.12 8.97 -21.86
C GLU A 301 -1.02 7.46 -21.94
N PHE A 302 -1.85 6.77 -21.15
CA PHE A 302 -2.08 5.33 -21.21
C PHE A 302 -3.57 5.08 -21.40
N THR A 303 -3.95 4.22 -22.34
CA THR A 303 -5.36 3.87 -22.59
C THR A 303 -5.61 2.41 -22.25
N LEU A 304 -6.59 2.18 -21.38
CA LEU A 304 -7.13 0.86 -21.04
C LEU A 304 -8.45 0.64 -21.79
N GLY A 305 -8.57 -0.47 -22.50
CA GLY A 305 -9.78 -0.88 -23.19
C GLY A 305 -10.17 -2.32 -22.82
N PRO A 306 -11.23 -2.88 -23.43
CA PRO A 306 -11.55 -4.29 -23.30
C PRO A 306 -10.40 -5.15 -23.85
N ALA A 307 -10.00 -6.20 -23.14
CA ALA A 307 -8.92 -7.12 -23.55
C ALA A 307 -7.60 -6.43 -23.95
N SER A 308 -7.30 -5.26 -23.38
CA SER A 308 -6.07 -4.50 -23.70
C SER A 308 -4.87 -4.88 -22.84
N THR A 309 -5.04 -5.81 -21.90
CA THR A 309 -4.01 -6.25 -20.96
C THR A 309 -4.01 -7.76 -20.79
N SER A 310 -2.94 -8.31 -20.21
CA SER A 310 -2.94 -9.70 -19.78
C SER A 310 -4.03 -9.92 -18.72
N PRO A 311 -4.81 -11.01 -18.78
CA PRO A 311 -5.83 -11.30 -17.78
C PRO A 311 -5.26 -11.29 -16.37
N MET A 312 -6.01 -10.72 -15.43
CA MET A 312 -5.71 -10.71 -14.02
C MET A 312 -6.87 -11.32 -13.25
N ALA A 313 -6.55 -12.11 -12.21
CA ALA A 313 -7.53 -12.63 -11.28
C ALA A 313 -7.30 -12.09 -9.86
N ILE A 314 -8.39 -11.72 -9.18
CA ILE A 314 -8.42 -11.46 -7.74
C ILE A 314 -9.12 -12.64 -7.07
N ILE A 315 -8.41 -13.32 -6.18
CA ILE A 315 -8.89 -14.53 -5.50
C ILE A 315 -9.24 -14.18 -4.06
N PHE A 316 -10.44 -14.57 -3.64
CA PHE A 316 -10.96 -14.32 -2.30
C PHE A 316 -11.14 -15.63 -1.53
N ASN A 317 -10.91 -15.59 -0.22
CA ASN A 317 -11.49 -16.58 0.67
C ASN A 317 -13.02 -16.37 0.71
N ARG A 318 -13.78 -17.44 0.48
CA ARG A 318 -15.25 -17.37 0.40
C ARG A 318 -15.90 -17.06 1.74
N ASP A 319 -15.34 -17.56 2.84
CA ASP A 319 -15.94 -17.47 4.18
C ASP A 319 -15.59 -16.14 4.85
N SER A 320 -14.32 -15.74 4.80
CA SER A 320 -13.85 -14.50 5.42
C SER A 320 -14.04 -13.28 4.51
N GLY A 321 -14.14 -13.49 3.20
CA GLY A 321 -14.15 -12.41 2.21
C GLY A 321 -12.78 -11.77 1.97
N GLN A 322 -11.71 -12.25 2.64
CA GLN A 322 -10.36 -11.71 2.50
C GLN A 322 -9.78 -11.95 1.12
N VAL A 323 -9.00 -10.99 0.62
CA VAL A 323 -8.25 -11.11 -0.64
C VAL A 323 -7.01 -11.97 -0.38
N ARG A 324 -6.93 -13.10 -1.08
CA ARG A 324 -5.87 -14.11 -0.87
C ARG A 324 -4.77 -14.08 -1.92
N ALA A 325 -5.05 -13.56 -3.12
CA ALA A 325 -4.05 -13.37 -4.16
C ALA A 325 -4.56 -12.39 -5.23
N ILE A 326 -3.62 -11.68 -5.85
CA ILE A 326 -3.80 -11.02 -7.14
C ILE A 326 -2.83 -11.66 -8.12
N VAL A 327 -3.36 -12.31 -9.16
CA VAL A 327 -2.59 -13.10 -10.11
C VAL A 327 -2.59 -12.42 -11.46
N ARG A 328 -1.42 -11.91 -11.88
CA ARG A 328 -1.22 -11.35 -13.23
C ARG A 328 -0.94 -12.46 -14.24
N GLY A 329 -1.47 -12.33 -15.46
CA GLY A 329 -1.33 -13.36 -16.49
C GLY A 329 -2.13 -14.63 -16.20
N TRP A 330 -3.32 -14.47 -15.61
CA TRP A 330 -4.21 -15.57 -15.25
C TRP A 330 -4.62 -16.39 -16.50
N GLN A 331 -4.42 -17.71 -16.44
CA GLN A 331 -4.78 -18.65 -17.53
C GLN A 331 -5.87 -19.66 -17.11
N GLY A 332 -6.38 -19.57 -15.89
CA GLY A 332 -7.39 -20.50 -15.38
C GLY A 332 -8.82 -20.15 -15.84
N GLU A 333 -9.74 -21.08 -15.66
CA GLU A 333 -11.17 -20.81 -15.84
C GLU A 333 -11.71 -20.01 -14.66
N ALA A 334 -12.54 -18.99 -14.92
CA ALA A 334 -13.28 -18.30 -13.88
C ALA A 334 -14.31 -19.28 -13.28
N THR A 335 -14.05 -19.81 -12.09
CA THR A 335 -15.05 -20.64 -11.40
C THR A 335 -16.23 -19.74 -11.04
N ALA A 336 -17.38 -19.98 -11.66
CA ALA A 336 -18.62 -19.27 -11.39
C ALA A 336 -18.95 -19.29 -9.90
N ALA A 337 -19.47 -18.16 -9.39
CA ALA A 337 -20.09 -18.11 -8.06
C ALA A 337 -21.23 -19.14 -8.00
N GLY A 338 -20.96 -20.30 -7.39
CA GLY A 338 -21.91 -21.42 -7.37
C GLY A 338 -21.35 -22.81 -7.01
N GLY A 339 -20.03 -22.99 -6.96
CA GLY A 339 -19.39 -24.20 -6.42
C GLY A 339 -18.68 -23.95 -5.08
N ASP A 340 -18.22 -25.03 -4.41
CA ASP A 340 -17.40 -24.99 -3.17
C ASP A 340 -16.00 -24.36 -3.33
N GLY A 341 -15.71 -23.71 -4.45
CA GLY A 341 -14.45 -23.05 -4.75
C GLY A 341 -14.34 -21.61 -4.22
N PRO A 342 -13.15 -21.01 -4.28
CA PRO A 342 -12.94 -19.60 -3.94
C PRO A 342 -13.74 -18.69 -4.87
N ARG A 343 -14.12 -17.50 -4.37
CA ARG A 343 -14.66 -16.45 -5.24
C ARG A 343 -13.48 -15.86 -6.03
N ILE A 344 -13.63 -15.75 -7.35
CA ILE A 344 -12.60 -15.22 -8.25
C ILE A 344 -13.23 -14.12 -9.11
N LEU A 345 -12.58 -12.96 -9.18
CA LEU A 345 -12.89 -11.92 -10.16
C LEU A 345 -11.80 -11.93 -11.23
N VAL A 346 -12.18 -11.85 -12.51
CA VAL A 346 -11.22 -11.84 -13.63
C VAL A 346 -11.49 -10.63 -14.52
N SER A 347 -10.42 -9.96 -14.95
CA SER A 347 -10.48 -8.87 -15.93
C SER A 347 -9.23 -8.89 -16.80
N ASP A 348 -9.37 -8.61 -18.09
CA ASP A 348 -8.30 -8.46 -19.08
C ASP A 348 -8.20 -7.02 -19.60
N GLY A 349 -8.80 -6.07 -18.89
CA GLY A 349 -8.80 -4.65 -19.22
C GLY A 349 -10.00 -3.98 -18.56
N LEU A 350 -11.10 -3.83 -19.29
CA LEU A 350 -12.39 -3.39 -18.73
C LEU A 350 -13.30 -4.60 -18.44
N PRO A 351 -14.01 -4.62 -17.29
CA PRO A 351 -14.75 -5.79 -16.83
C PRO A 351 -16.04 -6.07 -17.63
N TRP A 352 -16.52 -5.11 -18.41
CA TRP A 352 -17.72 -5.25 -19.24
C TRP A 352 -17.29 -5.26 -20.70
N THR A 353 -17.24 -6.44 -21.29
CA THR A 353 -17.01 -6.57 -22.73
C THR A 353 -18.24 -6.08 -23.49
N VAL A 354 -18.04 -5.19 -24.45
CA VAL A 354 -19.04 -4.89 -25.48
C VAL A 354 -19.07 -6.13 -26.39
N ARG A 355 -20.01 -7.05 -26.14
CA ARG A 355 -20.23 -8.17 -27.06
C ARG A 355 -21.04 -7.74 -28.27
#